data_AF-A0A1Z2KUI1-F1
#
_entry.id   AF-A0A1Z2KUI1-F1
#
_cell.length_a   1.000
_cell.length_b   1.000
_cell.length_c   1.000
_cell.angle_alpha   90.00
_cell.angle_beta   90.00
_cell.angle_gamma   90.00
#
_symmetry.space_group_name_H-M   'P 1'
#
loop_
_entity.id
_entity.type
_entity.pdbx_description
1 polymer ?
#
loop_
_entity_poly.entity_id
_entity_poly.type
_entity_poly.pdbx_seq_one_letter_code
_entity_poly.pdbx_strand_id
1 'polypeptide(L)'
;MKTRGIPVVVLALLGALGPAVPATATASVAHRTAAAAGVSAGAAEARGAALAGCSGAGGGKYNCRVWKTAPSYECTTTDQTDSCTGRPVGRLNAGTNYFFCQIWGGYYSDGRYYNHYWGLTDDDSGHRRVWVSVVYLSGGDNDSPVPGLPRCP
;
A
#
# COMPACT_ATOMS: atom_id res chain seq x y z
N MET A 1 -8.49 47.02 -11.52
CA MET A 1 -7.66 47.84 -10.60
C MET A 1 -7.82 47.32 -9.17
N LYS A 2 -6.91 46.47 -8.69
CA LYS A 2 -6.53 46.40 -7.27
C LYS A 2 -5.28 45.50 -7.13
N THR A 3 -4.13 46.13 -7.29
CA THR A 3 -2.80 45.60 -6.96
C THR A 3 -2.52 45.85 -5.47
N ARG A 4 -1.78 44.95 -4.81
CA ARG A 4 -0.88 45.10 -3.62
C ARG A 4 -0.90 43.79 -2.83
N GLY A 5 0.20 43.16 -2.44
CA GLY A 5 1.63 43.46 -2.56
C GLY A 5 2.40 42.34 -1.83
N ILE A 6 3.49 41.86 -2.44
CA ILE A 6 4.38 40.83 -1.91
C ILE A 6 5.59 41.55 -1.28
N PRO A 7 5.96 41.31 -0.01
CA PRO A 7 7.24 41.79 0.51
C PRO A 7 8.35 40.79 0.18
N VAL A 8 9.20 41.23 -0.74
CA VAL A 8 10.54 40.70 -1.02
C VAL A 8 11.44 41.00 0.19
N VAL A 9 12.02 39.96 0.80
CA VAL A 9 13.17 40.11 1.71
C VAL A 9 14.39 39.54 0.99
N VAL A 10 15.14 40.45 0.38
CA VAL A 10 16.51 40.23 -0.08
C VAL A 10 17.42 40.60 1.09
N LEU A 11 18.18 39.63 1.59
CA LEU A 11 19.35 39.92 2.41
C LEU A 11 20.55 39.21 1.79
N ALA A 12 21.30 39.98 1.01
CA ALA A 12 22.60 39.61 0.48
C ALA A 12 23.67 39.90 1.54
N LEU A 13 24.58 38.96 1.78
CA LEU A 13 25.89 39.23 2.36
C LEU A 13 26.97 38.49 1.57
N LEU A 14 27.97 39.27 1.17
CA LEU A 14 29.09 38.93 0.32
C LEU A 14 30.10 38.00 1.02
N GLY A 15 30.61 37.03 0.26
CA GLY A 15 32.04 36.96 -0.09
C GLY A 15 33.03 36.36 0.92
N ALA A 16 33.61 35.21 0.56
CA ALA A 16 35.04 34.94 0.73
C ALA A 16 35.49 33.83 -0.23
N LEU A 17 36.33 34.19 -1.22
CA LEU A 17 37.12 33.27 -2.04
C LEU A 17 38.34 32.79 -1.22
N GLY A 18 38.59 31.48 -1.21
CA GLY A 18 39.83 30.86 -0.74
C GLY A 18 40.33 29.85 -1.79
N PRO A 19 41.66 29.73 -2.01
CA PRO A 19 42.23 28.99 -3.13
C PRO A 19 42.34 27.48 -2.89
N ALA A 20 42.33 26.75 -4.01
CA ALA A 20 42.52 25.31 -4.12
C ALA A 20 43.93 24.84 -3.74
N VAL A 21 44.04 23.64 -3.17
CA VAL A 21 45.26 22.83 -3.12
C VAL A 21 44.89 21.38 -3.47
N PRO A 22 45.58 20.71 -4.42
CA PRO A 22 45.46 19.28 -4.66
C PRO A 22 46.62 18.53 -3.98
N ALA A 23 46.37 17.33 -3.44
CA ALA A 23 47.38 16.27 -3.39
C ALA A 23 46.79 14.94 -2.89
N THR A 24 47.04 13.92 -3.71
CA THR A 24 46.84 12.48 -3.55
C THR A 24 47.60 11.92 -2.33
N ALA A 25 47.01 10.96 -1.61
CA ALA A 25 47.79 9.95 -0.87
C ALA A 25 46.94 8.70 -0.60
N THR A 26 47.29 7.65 -1.34
CA THR A 26 46.92 6.25 -1.11
C THR A 26 47.48 5.77 0.22
N ALA A 27 46.67 5.08 1.03
CA ALA A 27 47.18 4.20 2.08
C ALA A 27 46.24 3.00 2.25
N SER A 28 46.62 1.88 1.63
CA SER A 28 46.20 0.55 2.06
C SER A 28 46.89 0.22 3.38
N VAL A 29 46.21 -0.50 4.28
CA VAL A 29 46.62 -1.83 4.81
C VAL A 29 45.66 -2.28 5.93
N ALA A 30 45.00 -3.39 5.61
CA ALA A 30 44.71 -4.59 6.41
C ALA A 30 43.72 -4.60 7.61
N HIS A 31 42.76 -5.51 7.40
CA HIS A 31 42.27 -6.57 8.28
C HIS A 31 41.60 -6.19 9.61
N ARG A 32 40.27 -6.39 9.63
CA ARG A 32 39.65 -7.35 10.57
C ARG A 32 38.54 -8.13 9.86
N THR A 33 38.74 -9.43 9.73
CA THR A 33 37.69 -10.42 9.49
C THR A 33 36.66 -10.34 10.59
N ALA A 34 35.40 -10.08 10.25
CA ALA A 34 34.26 -10.42 11.08
C ALA A 34 33.13 -10.90 10.17
N ALA A 35 33.05 -12.22 10.02
CA ALA A 35 31.83 -12.87 9.60
C ALA A 35 30.75 -12.57 10.65
N ALA A 36 29.67 -11.91 10.24
CA ALA A 36 28.45 -11.83 11.04
C ALA A 36 27.24 -11.66 10.12
N ALA A 37 26.53 -12.77 9.95
CA ALA A 37 25.07 -12.89 9.86
C ALA A 37 24.35 -12.01 8.82
N GLY A 38 24.12 -12.61 7.65
CA GLY A 38 23.01 -12.24 6.79
C GLY A 38 21.68 -12.61 7.45
N VAL A 39 21.03 -11.67 8.14
CA VAL A 39 19.59 -11.68 8.44
C VAL A 39 19.15 -10.23 8.57
N SER A 40 18.51 -9.65 7.55
CA SER A 40 17.60 -8.49 7.67
C SER A 40 16.99 -8.01 6.34
N ALA A 41 17.52 -8.40 5.17
CA ALA A 41 16.97 -7.93 3.89
C ALA A 41 15.53 -8.43 3.62
N GLY A 42 15.21 -9.66 4.02
CA GLY A 42 13.89 -10.26 3.73
C GLY A 42 12.72 -9.65 4.52
N ALA A 43 12.94 -9.14 5.73
CA ALA A 43 11.88 -8.54 6.53
C ALA A 43 11.53 -7.12 6.08
N ALA A 44 12.52 -6.37 5.59
CA ALA A 44 12.29 -5.04 5.01
C ALA A 44 11.62 -5.13 3.65
N GLU A 45 12.02 -6.09 2.81
CA GLU A 45 11.39 -6.36 1.51
C GLU A 45 9.93 -6.84 1.68
N ALA A 46 9.68 -7.76 2.62
CA ALA A 46 8.33 -8.22 2.93
C ALA A 46 7.44 -7.10 3.52
N ARG A 47 8.01 -6.18 4.29
CA ARG A 47 7.30 -4.98 4.80
C ARG A 47 7.05 -3.95 3.71
N GLY A 48 8.01 -3.75 2.79
CA GLY A 48 7.85 -2.87 1.62
C GLY A 48 6.78 -3.39 0.66
N ALA A 49 6.80 -4.70 0.36
CA ALA A 49 5.76 -5.35 -0.45
C ALA A 49 4.38 -5.31 0.22
N ALA A 50 4.31 -5.43 1.56
CA ALA A 50 3.07 -5.29 2.33
C ALA A 50 2.48 -3.86 2.32
N LEU A 51 3.30 -2.84 2.07
CA LEU A 51 2.89 -1.43 2.02
C LEU A 51 2.57 -0.95 0.59
N ALA A 52 3.00 -1.69 -0.44
CA ALA A 52 2.84 -1.30 -1.84
C ALA A 52 1.43 -1.54 -2.42
N GLY A 53 0.51 -2.12 -1.65
CA GLY A 53 -0.81 -2.53 -2.11
C GLY A 53 -0.81 -3.97 -2.63
N CYS A 54 -1.51 -4.20 -3.73
CA CYS A 54 -1.61 -5.52 -4.37
C CYS A 54 -0.61 -5.68 -5.52
N SER A 55 -0.22 -6.92 -5.79
CA SER A 55 0.70 -7.27 -6.89
C SER A 55 0.09 -8.32 -7.81
N GLY A 56 0.37 -8.24 -9.11
CA GLY A 56 -0.14 -9.22 -10.08
C GLY A 56 0.36 -10.63 -9.77
N ALA A 57 -0.56 -11.60 -9.75
CA ALA A 57 -0.28 -13.02 -9.53
C ALA A 57 -0.49 -13.87 -10.80
N GLY A 58 -0.91 -13.25 -11.90
CA GLY A 58 -1.28 -13.93 -13.15
C GLY A 58 -2.73 -14.43 -13.16
N GLY A 59 -3.24 -14.78 -14.35
CA GLY A 59 -4.60 -15.33 -14.50
C GLY A 59 -5.74 -14.41 -14.03
N GLY A 60 -5.54 -13.10 -14.07
CA GLY A 60 -6.50 -12.10 -13.56
C GLY A 60 -6.56 -12.00 -12.05
N LYS A 61 -5.57 -12.55 -11.33
CA LYS A 61 -5.47 -12.50 -9.87
C LYS A 61 -4.38 -11.53 -9.42
N TYR A 62 -4.60 -10.95 -8.25
CA TYR A 62 -3.73 -9.98 -7.59
C TYR A 62 -3.54 -10.37 -6.13
N ASN A 63 -2.30 -10.61 -5.71
CA ASN A 63 -1.97 -10.92 -4.33
C ASN A 63 -1.99 -9.64 -3.50
N CYS A 64 -2.89 -9.59 -2.53
CA CYS A 64 -3.05 -8.50 -1.57
C CYS A 64 -2.80 -9.04 -0.16
N ARG A 65 -2.21 -8.21 0.71
CA ARG A 65 -1.99 -8.58 2.11
C ARG A 65 -3.17 -8.17 2.98
N VAL A 66 -3.89 -9.16 3.50
CA VAL A 66 -4.98 -9.00 4.46
C VAL A 66 -4.40 -8.90 5.88
N TRP A 67 -4.60 -7.78 6.58
CA TRP A 67 -3.90 -7.52 7.86
C TRP A 67 -4.58 -8.15 9.09
N LYS A 68 -5.87 -8.51 8.98
CA LYS A 68 -6.61 -9.31 9.97
C LYS A 68 -7.70 -10.13 9.27
N THR A 69 -8.20 -11.18 9.91
CA THR A 69 -9.33 -11.95 9.38
C THR A 69 -10.51 -11.02 9.08
N ALA A 70 -11.01 -11.12 7.86
CA ALA A 70 -12.02 -10.25 7.29
C ALA A 70 -13.31 -11.02 7.01
N PRO A 71 -14.49 -10.48 7.33
CA PRO A 71 -15.75 -11.03 6.86
C PRO A 71 -15.89 -10.88 5.34
N SER A 72 -16.45 -11.90 4.69
CA SER A 72 -16.85 -11.87 3.28
C SER A 72 -18.37 -11.73 3.15
N TYR A 73 -18.80 -11.09 2.06
CA TYR A 73 -20.20 -10.77 1.82
C TYR A 73 -20.59 -11.16 0.39
N GLU A 74 -21.81 -11.66 0.23
CA GLU A 74 -22.44 -11.70 -1.09
C GLU A 74 -23.02 -10.31 -1.38
N CYS A 75 -22.81 -9.83 -2.61
CA CYS A 75 -23.41 -8.60 -3.11
C CYS A 75 -24.12 -8.93 -4.42
N THR A 76 -25.34 -8.41 -4.61
CA THR A 76 -26.19 -8.84 -5.73
C THR A 76 -25.77 -8.27 -7.09
N THR A 77 -24.83 -7.32 -7.12
CA THR A 77 -24.32 -6.72 -8.34
C THR A 77 -22.81 -6.49 -8.27
N THR A 78 -22.13 -6.63 -9.42
CA THR A 78 -20.71 -6.27 -9.58
C THR A 78 -20.53 -4.81 -9.98
N ASP A 79 -21.58 -4.13 -10.45
CA ASP A 79 -21.47 -2.84 -11.17
C ASP A 79 -22.00 -1.63 -10.37
N GLN A 80 -22.68 -1.89 -9.25
CA GLN A 80 -23.19 -0.96 -8.23
C GLN A 80 -23.28 -1.73 -6.91
N THR A 81 -23.35 -1.07 -5.77
CA THR A 81 -22.51 -1.51 -4.64
C THR A 81 -22.99 -1.19 -3.24
N ASP A 82 -24.22 -0.71 -3.19
CA ASP A 82 -25.13 -0.71 -2.07
C ASP A 82 -25.79 -2.10 -1.87
N SER A 83 -25.42 -3.08 -2.68
CA SER A 83 -26.08 -4.38 -2.82
C SER A 83 -25.56 -5.51 -1.93
N CYS A 84 -24.57 -5.26 -1.08
CA CYS A 84 -24.07 -6.28 -0.16
C CYS A 84 -25.13 -6.61 0.89
N THR A 85 -25.36 -7.89 1.17
CA THR A 85 -26.45 -8.39 2.03
C THR A 85 -26.42 -7.89 3.48
N GLY A 86 -25.38 -7.15 3.88
CA GLY A 86 -25.14 -6.66 5.24
C GLY A 86 -24.77 -7.76 6.24
N ARG A 87 -24.86 -9.04 5.84
CA ARG A 87 -24.58 -10.20 6.70
C ARG A 87 -23.37 -10.96 6.14
N PRO A 88 -22.34 -11.24 6.97
CA PRO A 88 -21.22 -12.06 6.54
C PRO A 88 -21.68 -13.45 6.13
N VAL A 89 -21.19 -13.94 4.99
CA VAL A 89 -21.40 -15.33 4.52
C VAL A 89 -20.20 -16.21 4.87
N GLY A 90 -19.02 -15.62 5.02
CA GLY A 90 -17.80 -16.34 5.34
C GLY A 90 -16.70 -15.44 5.86
N ARG A 91 -15.46 -15.90 5.68
CA ARG A 91 -14.27 -15.21 6.17
C ARG A 91 -13.09 -15.43 5.24
N LEU A 92 -12.24 -14.41 5.17
CA LEU A 92 -10.92 -14.45 4.56
C LEU A 92 -9.88 -14.26 5.66
N ASN A 93 -8.97 -15.21 5.80
CA ASN A 93 -7.95 -15.22 6.84
C ASN A 93 -6.88 -14.15 6.58
N ALA A 94 -6.23 -13.70 7.64
CA ALA A 94 -5.09 -12.80 7.52
C ALA A 94 -3.93 -13.45 6.75
N GLY A 95 -3.16 -12.65 6.02
CA GLY A 95 -2.05 -13.11 5.19
C GLY A 95 -2.16 -12.65 3.74
N THR A 96 -1.40 -13.28 2.86
CA THR A 96 -1.45 -13.01 1.42
C THR A 96 -2.61 -13.78 0.80
N ASN A 97 -3.60 -13.07 0.26
CA ASN A 97 -4.75 -13.64 -0.41
C ASN A 97 -4.88 -13.04 -1.81
N TYR A 98 -5.45 -13.79 -2.74
CA TYR A 98 -5.70 -13.28 -4.07
C TYR A 98 -7.03 -12.54 -4.15
N PHE A 99 -7.08 -11.52 -4.99
CA PHE A 99 -8.27 -10.77 -5.36
C PHE A 99 -8.31 -10.67 -6.88
N PHE A 100 -9.49 -10.47 -7.43
CA PHE A 100 -9.66 -10.33 -8.88
C PHE A 100 -9.65 -8.86 -9.29
N CYS A 101 -10.43 -8.04 -8.60
CA CYS A 101 -10.63 -6.63 -8.89
C CYS A 101 -11.34 -5.94 -7.71
N GLN A 102 -11.52 -4.62 -7.80
CA GLN A 102 -12.24 -3.82 -6.80
C GLN A 102 -13.30 -2.91 -7.41
N ILE A 103 -14.30 -2.57 -6.59
CA ILE A 103 -15.39 -1.66 -6.94
C ILE A 103 -15.61 -0.65 -5.82
N TRP A 104 -16.12 0.53 -6.18
CA TRP A 104 -16.59 1.52 -5.21
C TRP A 104 -17.93 1.05 -4.69
N GLY A 105 -18.24 1.21 -3.40
CA GLY A 105 -19.41 0.63 -2.79
C GLY A 105 -19.91 1.08 -1.46
N GLY A 106 -20.66 0.20 -0.79
CA GLY A 106 -21.31 0.48 0.48
C GLY A 106 -20.26 0.84 1.52
N TYR A 107 -20.59 1.81 2.38
CA TYR A 107 -19.72 2.19 3.48
C TYR A 107 -19.45 0.99 4.38
N TYR A 108 -18.19 0.75 4.68
CA TYR A 108 -17.78 -0.21 5.70
C TYR A 108 -16.73 0.42 6.60
N SER A 109 -16.80 0.12 7.90
CA SER A 109 -15.83 0.58 8.88
C SER A 109 -15.40 -0.51 9.84
N ASP A 110 -14.12 -0.49 10.17
CA ASP A 110 -13.51 -1.31 11.22
C ASP A 110 -12.68 -0.40 12.15
N GLY A 111 -13.25 -0.08 13.31
CA GLY A 111 -12.65 0.87 14.24
C GLY A 111 -12.50 2.27 13.64
N ARG A 112 -11.25 2.72 13.46
CA ARG A 112 -10.93 4.04 12.90
C ARG A 112 -10.83 4.06 11.37
N TYR A 113 -10.80 2.88 10.74
CA TYR A 113 -10.67 2.77 9.30
C TYR A 113 -12.05 2.64 8.68
N TYR A 114 -12.24 3.30 7.55
CA TYR A 114 -13.44 3.15 6.74
C TYR A 114 -13.06 3.18 5.26
N ASN A 115 -13.87 2.50 4.44
CA ASN A 115 -13.68 2.51 3.01
C ASN A 115 -14.99 2.15 2.32
N HIS A 116 -15.26 2.81 1.20
CA HIS A 116 -16.33 2.43 0.28
C HIS A 116 -15.88 1.33 -0.69
N TYR A 117 -14.59 1.07 -0.86
CA TYR A 117 -14.10 0.09 -1.82
C TYR A 117 -14.21 -1.36 -1.30
N TRP A 118 -14.54 -2.27 -2.21
CA TRP A 118 -14.68 -3.71 -1.98
C TRP A 118 -13.86 -4.49 -2.99
N GLY A 119 -13.17 -5.53 -2.53
CA GLY A 119 -12.39 -6.44 -3.37
C GLY A 119 -13.12 -7.76 -3.60
N LEU A 120 -13.18 -8.21 -4.85
CA LEU A 120 -13.74 -9.49 -5.25
C LEU A 120 -12.71 -10.60 -5.03
N THR A 121 -13.10 -11.69 -4.36
CA THR A 121 -12.25 -12.83 -4.07
C THR A 121 -13.07 -14.12 -3.91
N ASP A 122 -12.38 -15.25 -3.69
CA ASP A 122 -12.98 -16.47 -3.16
C ASP A 122 -12.48 -16.62 -1.72
N ASP A 123 -13.36 -16.93 -0.78
CA ASP A 123 -13.04 -16.92 0.66
C ASP A 123 -12.57 -18.28 1.20
N ASP A 124 -12.08 -18.29 2.44
CA ASP A 124 -11.62 -19.50 3.13
C ASP A 124 -12.77 -20.34 3.72
N SER A 125 -14.01 -19.87 3.61
CA SER A 125 -15.22 -20.62 3.96
C SER A 125 -15.76 -21.44 2.77
N GLY A 126 -15.16 -21.32 1.59
CA GLY A 126 -15.57 -22.05 0.38
C GLY A 126 -16.54 -21.29 -0.53
N HIS A 127 -16.84 -20.02 -0.24
CA HIS A 127 -17.65 -19.18 -1.12
C HIS A 127 -16.78 -18.59 -2.23
N ARG A 128 -17.39 -18.46 -3.41
CA ARG A 128 -16.72 -17.93 -4.60
C ARG A 128 -17.33 -16.61 -5.01
N ARG A 129 -16.50 -15.72 -5.56
CA ARG A 129 -16.91 -14.38 -6.04
C ARG A 129 -17.65 -13.58 -4.97
N VAL A 130 -17.11 -13.61 -3.76
CA VAL A 130 -17.58 -12.82 -2.62
C VAL A 130 -16.75 -11.56 -2.47
N TRP A 131 -17.30 -10.59 -1.74
CA TRP A 131 -16.72 -9.28 -1.55
C TRP A 131 -16.18 -9.13 -0.13
N VAL A 132 -14.97 -8.59 -0.03
CA VAL A 132 -14.35 -8.20 1.23
C VAL A 132 -14.08 -6.71 1.17
N SER A 133 -14.47 -5.97 2.22
CA SER A 133 -14.16 -4.54 2.28
C SER A 133 -12.65 -4.35 2.29
N VAL A 134 -12.16 -3.42 1.47
CA VAL A 134 -10.70 -3.22 1.36
C VAL A 134 -10.09 -2.55 2.60
N VAL A 135 -10.90 -2.17 3.60
CA VAL A 135 -10.38 -1.75 4.92
C VAL A 135 -9.44 -2.81 5.53
N TYR A 136 -9.63 -4.09 5.15
CA TYR A 136 -8.83 -5.21 5.62
C TYR A 136 -7.55 -5.46 4.81
N LEU A 137 -7.33 -4.70 3.73
CA LEU A 137 -6.13 -4.79 2.89
C LEU A 137 -5.06 -3.81 3.33
N SER A 138 -3.81 -4.25 3.28
CA SER A 138 -2.63 -3.43 3.56
C SER A 138 -2.25 -2.63 2.30
N GLY A 139 -1.63 -1.46 2.51
CA GLY A 139 -1.06 -0.65 1.42
C GLY A 139 -2.05 0.24 0.68
N GLY A 140 -3.32 0.29 1.10
CA GLY A 140 -4.30 1.28 0.65
C GLY A 140 -4.46 2.43 1.63
N ASP A 141 -4.90 3.58 1.12
CA ASP A 141 -5.33 4.71 1.95
C ASP A 141 -6.78 4.53 2.42
N ASN A 142 -7.13 5.28 3.47
CA ASN A 142 -8.50 5.29 3.97
C ASN A 142 -9.44 5.89 2.90
N ASP A 143 -10.57 5.24 2.67
CA ASP A 143 -11.55 5.59 1.64
C ASP A 143 -11.03 5.76 0.20
N SER A 144 -10.02 4.98 -0.15
CA SER A 144 -9.38 5.01 -1.46
C SER A 144 -9.28 3.60 -2.07
N PRO A 145 -9.14 3.49 -3.41
CA PRO A 145 -8.85 2.22 -4.04
C PRO A 145 -7.53 1.66 -3.54
N VAL A 146 -7.42 0.34 -3.49
CA VAL A 146 -6.14 -0.31 -3.18
C VAL A 146 -5.22 -0.21 -4.40
N PRO A 147 -4.00 0.34 -4.25
CA PRO A 147 -3.01 0.36 -5.32
C PRO A 147 -2.74 -1.05 -5.86
N GLY A 148 -2.64 -1.20 -7.19
CA GLY A 148 -2.32 -2.47 -7.83
C GLY A 148 -3.48 -3.48 -7.96
N LEU A 149 -4.67 -3.19 -7.41
CA LEU A 149 -5.89 -3.97 -7.67
C LEU A 149 -6.74 -3.24 -8.73
N PRO A 150 -7.01 -3.83 -9.91
CA PRO A 150 -7.76 -3.14 -10.96
C PRO A 150 -9.23 -2.98 -10.60
N ARG A 151 -9.92 -2.07 -11.28
CA ARG A 151 -11.39 -2.01 -11.23
C ARG A 151 -12.00 -3.24 -11.88
N CYS A 152 -13.14 -3.70 -11.36
CA CYS A 152 -13.92 -4.70 -12.06
C CYS A 152 -14.48 -4.10 -13.36
N PRO A 153 -14.56 -4.91 -14.45
CA PRO A 153 -15.10 -4.46 -15.74
C PRO A 153 -16.59 -4.17 -15.67
#